data_AF-A0A9D5WHK6-F1
#
_entry.id   AF-A0A9D5WHK6-F1
#
_cell.length_a   1.000
_cell.length_b   1.000
_cell.length_c   1.000
_cell.angle_alpha   90.00
_cell.angle_beta   90.00
_cell.angle_gamma   90.00
#
_symmetry.space_group_name_H-M   'P 1'
#
loop_
_entity.id
_entity.type
_entity.pdbx_description
1 polymer ?
#
loop_
_entity_poly.entity_id
_entity_poly.type
_entity_poly.pdbx_seq_one_letter_code
_entity_poly.pdbx_strand_id
1 'polypeptide(L)'
;MFEKLRKLLPSKESKRQQLAALLMLVGSGLGLLASFVLSIESLTLAKNSHAVLNCDLNAAMSCSTVANHWSAAPLGFPNSFIGMMTLPVMVTIAVALLAGAKFPKWFMWGAQLGAVAGLLFAGWMFYMSYVEIG
;
A
#
# COMPACT_ATOMS: atom_id res chain seq x y z
N MET A 1 9.11 -35.65 27.96
CA MET A 1 10.04 -34.54 28.29
C MET A 1 10.00 -33.40 27.25
N PHE A 2 9.92 -33.68 25.94
CA PHE A 2 9.83 -32.68 24.86
C PHE A 2 8.54 -31.82 24.83
N GLU A 3 7.42 -32.30 25.37
CA GLU A 3 6.14 -31.57 25.46
C GLU A 3 6.19 -30.32 26.36
N LYS A 4 6.96 -30.37 27.46
CA LYS A 4 7.17 -29.20 28.36
C LYS A 4 8.07 -28.14 27.72
N LEU A 5 9.01 -28.54 26.86
CA LEU A 5 9.90 -27.63 26.15
C LEU A 5 9.12 -26.78 25.11
N ARG A 6 8.09 -27.36 24.49
CA ARG A 6 7.20 -26.68 23.53
C ARG A 6 6.30 -25.62 24.17
N LYS A 7 5.88 -25.84 25.43
CA LYS A 7 5.11 -24.85 26.23
C LYS A 7 5.96 -23.70 26.78
N LEU A 8 7.29 -23.83 26.77
CA LEU A 8 8.23 -22.78 27.19
C LEU A 8 8.78 -21.95 26.02
N LEU A 9 8.38 -22.28 24.79
CA LEU A 9 8.62 -21.47 23.59
C LEU A 9 7.50 -20.47 23.19
N PRO A 10 6.72 -19.83 24.10
CA PRO A 10 5.91 -18.68 23.75
C PRO A 10 6.72 -17.40 24.01
N SER A 11 7.31 -16.80 22.96
CA SER A 11 7.62 -15.35 22.97
C SER A 11 8.30 -14.84 21.70
N LYS A 12 9.13 -15.64 21.02
CA LYS A 12 9.87 -15.16 19.83
C LYS A 12 9.00 -15.09 18.57
N GLU A 13 8.17 -16.11 18.34
CA GLU A 13 7.20 -16.16 17.23
C GLU A 13 6.08 -15.13 17.43
N SER A 14 5.50 -15.03 18.65
CA SER A 14 4.45 -14.05 18.96
C SER A 14 4.93 -12.60 18.82
N LYS A 15 6.13 -12.27 19.32
CA LYS A 15 6.72 -10.93 19.11
C LYS A 15 6.99 -10.63 17.63
N ARG A 16 7.43 -11.62 16.84
CA ARG A 16 7.61 -11.47 15.38
C ARG A 16 6.28 -11.26 14.67
N GLN A 17 5.22 -11.97 15.08
CA GLN A 17 3.87 -11.79 14.53
C GLN A 17 3.32 -10.40 14.88
N GLN A 18 3.51 -9.91 16.11
CA GLN A 18 3.12 -8.55 16.50
C GLN A 18 3.93 -7.48 15.76
N LEU A 19 5.23 -7.68 15.60
CA LEU A 19 6.08 -6.78 14.82
C LEU A 19 5.66 -6.74 13.35
N ALA A 20 5.37 -7.90 12.75
CA ALA A 20 4.87 -7.99 11.38
C ALA A 20 3.51 -7.29 11.22
N ALA A 21 2.58 -7.48 12.17
CA ALA A 21 1.30 -6.79 12.18
C ALA A 21 1.46 -5.27 12.33
N LEU A 22 2.39 -4.82 13.18
CA LEU A 22 2.70 -3.40 13.36
C LEU A 22 3.29 -2.79 12.08
N LEU A 23 4.27 -3.47 11.45
CA LEU A 23 4.86 -3.02 10.19
C LEU A 23 3.82 -2.97 9.07
N MET A 24 2.93 -3.97 9.01
CA MET A 24 1.83 -3.99 8.05
C MET A 24 0.85 -2.84 8.29
N LEU A 25 0.55 -2.52 9.56
CA LEU A 25 -0.30 -1.40 9.93
C LEU A 25 0.33 -0.05 9.55
N VAL A 26 1.60 0.17 9.91
CA VAL A 26 2.33 1.41 9.60
C VAL A 26 2.49 1.57 8.10
N GLY A 27 2.88 0.51 7.39
CA GLY A 27 3.03 0.53 5.93
C GLY A 27 1.72 0.81 5.21
N SER A 28 0.63 0.14 5.60
CA SER A 28 -0.70 0.35 5.01
C SER A 28 -1.25 1.73 5.36
N GLY A 29 -0.99 2.23 6.57
CA GLY A 29 -1.39 3.58 7.00
C GLY A 29 -0.67 4.69 6.24
N LEU A 30 0.66 4.58 6.10
CA LEU A 30 1.45 5.53 5.30
C LEU A 30 1.05 5.48 3.82
N GLY A 31 0.84 4.28 3.28
CA GLY A 31 0.35 4.12 1.91
C GLY A 31 -1.03 4.74 1.71
N LEU A 32 -1.92 4.63 2.69
CA LEU A 32 -3.26 5.21 2.63
C LEU A 32 -3.18 6.74 2.61
N LEU A 33 -2.32 7.32 3.45
CA LEU A 33 -2.06 8.76 3.45
C LEU A 33 -1.49 9.22 2.10
N ALA A 34 -0.52 8.50 1.54
CA ALA A 34 0.03 8.80 0.22
C ALA A 34 -1.03 8.72 -0.88
N SER A 35 -1.88 7.68 -0.85
CA SER A 35 -2.99 7.52 -1.81
C SER A 35 -4.03 8.63 -1.68
N PHE A 36 -4.27 9.11 -0.46
CA PHE A 36 -5.20 10.21 -0.20
C PHE A 36 -4.68 11.53 -0.77
N VAL A 37 -3.41 11.86 -0.52
CA VAL A 37 -2.75 13.05 -1.10
C VAL A 37 -2.78 12.98 -2.62
N LEU A 38 -2.39 11.84 -3.21
CA LEU A 38 -2.36 11.65 -4.66
C LEU A 38 -3.77 11.75 -5.29
N SER A 39 -4.80 11.34 -4.55
CA SER A 39 -6.20 11.50 -4.99
C SER A 39 -6.61 12.96 -5.02
N ILE A 40 -6.28 13.76 -3.99
CA ILE A 40 -6.56 15.19 -3.95
C ILE A 40 -5.83 15.93 -5.09
N GLU A 41 -4.58 15.56 -5.34
CA GLU A 41 -3.78 16.16 -6.40
C GLU A 41 -4.36 15.82 -7.79
N SER A 42 -4.83 14.58 -8.00
CA SER A 42 -5.53 14.20 -9.25
C SER A 42 -6.83 14.98 -9.48
N LEU A 43 -7.59 15.30 -8.42
CA LEU A 43 -8.79 16.13 -8.50
C LEU A 43 -8.46 17.61 -8.76
N THR A 44 -7.36 18.10 -8.20
CA THR A 44 -6.86 19.46 -8.44
C THR A 44 -6.42 19.62 -9.88
N LEU A 45 -5.71 18.62 -10.43
CA LEU A 45 -5.29 18.60 -11.84
C LEU A 45 -6.49 18.55 -12.80
N ALA A 46 -7.56 17.82 -12.44
CA ALA A 46 -8.80 17.81 -13.21
C ALA A 46 -9.53 19.17 -13.21
N LYS A 47 -9.39 19.98 -12.15
CA LYS A 47 -9.96 21.33 -12.09
C LYS A 47 -9.07 22.39 -12.74
N ASN A 48 -7.75 22.25 -12.64
CA ASN A 48 -6.76 23.18 -13.17
C ASN A 48 -5.58 22.38 -13.74
N SER A 49 -5.58 22.16 -15.06
CA SER A 49 -4.57 21.35 -15.77
C SER A 49 -3.12 21.89 -15.68
N HIS A 50 -2.94 23.12 -15.16
CA HIS A 50 -1.63 23.77 -14.95
C HIS A 50 -1.28 23.98 -13.47
N ALA A 51 -2.02 23.37 -12.54
CA ALA A 51 -1.70 23.49 -11.12
C ALA A 51 -0.36 22.79 -10.82
N VAL A 52 0.53 23.50 -10.13
CA VAL A 52 1.78 22.94 -9.61
C VAL A 52 1.41 22.03 -8.43
N LEU A 53 1.70 20.74 -8.56
CA LEU A 53 1.39 19.72 -7.56
C LEU A 53 2.32 19.86 -6.34
N ASN A 54 1.85 19.61 -5.13
CA ASN A 54 2.69 19.70 -3.93
C ASN A 54 3.78 18.61 -3.88
N CYS A 55 3.61 17.53 -4.64
CA CYS A 55 4.60 16.47 -4.76
C CYS A 55 5.65 16.71 -5.86
N ASP A 56 5.58 17.83 -6.61
CA ASP A 56 6.60 18.23 -7.58
C ASP A 56 7.81 18.85 -6.86
N LEU A 57 8.87 18.06 -6.65
CA LEU A 57 10.11 18.51 -5.98
C LEU A 57 11.18 18.98 -6.97
N ASN A 58 11.22 18.42 -8.18
CA ASN A 58 12.17 18.75 -9.25
C ASN A 58 11.71 18.14 -10.59
N ALA A 59 12.25 18.59 -11.74
CA ALA A 59 11.92 18.07 -13.07
C ALA A 59 12.15 16.55 -13.24
N ALA A 60 13.05 15.95 -12.46
CA ALA A 60 13.27 14.49 -12.44
C ALA A 60 12.32 13.72 -11.50
N MET A 61 11.55 14.42 -10.67
CA MET A 61 10.58 13.89 -9.70
C MET A 61 9.29 14.69 -9.81
N SER A 62 8.76 14.74 -11.03
CA SER A 62 7.55 15.50 -11.34
C SER A 62 6.30 14.64 -11.28
N CYS A 63 5.59 14.71 -10.15
CA CYS A 63 4.30 14.04 -9.98
C CYS A 63 3.27 14.50 -11.02
N SER A 64 3.33 15.74 -11.50
CA SER A 64 2.49 16.24 -12.58
C SER A 64 2.70 15.51 -13.92
N THR A 65 3.95 15.19 -14.29
CA THR A 65 4.27 14.44 -15.52
C THR A 65 3.74 13.01 -15.44
N VAL A 66 3.93 12.36 -14.28
CA VAL A 66 3.42 11.00 -14.05
C VAL A 66 1.89 11.00 -13.99
N ALA A 67 1.27 11.99 -13.36
CA ALA A 67 -0.19 12.09 -13.22
C ALA A 67 -0.91 12.40 -14.54
N ASN A 68 -0.25 13.08 -15.49
CA ASN A 68 -0.78 13.31 -16.84
C ASN A 68 -0.54 12.13 -17.80
N HIS A 69 0.29 11.16 -17.41
CA HIS A 69 0.55 10.01 -18.25
C HIS A 69 -0.63 9.02 -18.22
N TRP A 70 -0.88 8.32 -19.33
CA TRP A 70 -1.98 7.37 -19.44
C TRP A 70 -1.90 6.24 -18.38
N SER A 71 -0.69 5.93 -17.92
CA SER A 71 -0.42 4.96 -16.85
C SER A 71 -1.01 5.38 -15.50
N ALA A 72 -1.33 6.66 -15.28
CA ALA A 72 -1.99 7.14 -14.06
C ALA A 72 -3.48 6.79 -14.00
N ALA A 73 -4.13 6.52 -15.14
CA ALA A 73 -5.55 6.16 -15.22
C ALA A 73 -5.79 4.93 -16.12
N PRO A 74 -5.21 3.76 -15.81
CA PRO A 74 -5.24 2.60 -16.70
C PRO A 74 -6.66 2.02 -16.88
N LEU A 75 -7.55 2.26 -15.93
CA LEU A 75 -8.95 1.81 -15.93
C LEU A 75 -9.94 2.96 -16.17
N GLY A 76 -9.46 4.13 -16.64
CA GLY A 76 -10.28 5.33 -16.84
C GLY A 76 -10.52 6.17 -15.58
N PHE A 77 -9.97 5.74 -14.44
CA PHE A 77 -9.96 6.51 -13.19
C PHE A 77 -8.55 6.52 -12.57
N PRO A 78 -8.19 7.56 -11.79
CA PRO A 78 -6.85 7.68 -11.22
C PRO A 78 -6.48 6.49 -10.34
N ASN A 79 -5.26 5.98 -10.47
CA ASN A 79 -4.79 4.81 -9.71
C ASN A 79 -4.89 4.99 -8.19
N SER A 80 -4.83 6.24 -7.72
CA SER A 80 -4.88 6.64 -6.32
C SER A 80 -6.15 6.12 -5.61
N PHE A 81 -7.25 5.98 -6.35
CA PHE A 81 -8.50 5.42 -5.85
C PHE A 81 -8.40 3.93 -5.53
N ILE A 82 -7.59 3.17 -6.29
CA ILE A 82 -7.34 1.74 -6.01
C ILE A 82 -6.65 1.60 -4.66
N GLY A 83 -5.66 2.46 -4.39
CA GLY A 83 -4.98 2.53 -3.08
C GLY A 83 -5.94 2.89 -1.95
N MET A 84 -6.78 3.91 -2.16
CA MET A 84 -7.79 4.30 -1.16
C MET A 84 -8.82 3.19 -0.85
N MET A 85 -9.12 2.29 -1.78
CA MET A 85 -10.06 1.18 -1.53
C MET A 85 -9.37 -0.04 -0.89
N THR A 86 -8.14 -0.34 -1.27
CA THR A 86 -7.43 -1.58 -0.87
C THR A 86 -6.64 -1.43 0.43
N LEU A 87 -6.03 -0.27 0.68
CA LEU A 87 -5.20 -0.04 1.87
C LEU A 87 -5.99 0.00 3.19
N PRO A 88 -7.23 0.54 3.28
CA PRO A 88 -8.02 0.45 4.50
C PRO A 88 -8.37 -0.99 4.86
N VAL A 89 -8.57 -1.86 3.87
CA VAL A 89 -8.77 -3.29 4.08
C VAL A 89 -7.52 -3.90 4.73
N MET A 90 -6.33 -3.55 4.25
CA MET A 90 -5.09 -4.03 4.89
C MET A 90 -4.88 -3.46 6.31
N VAL A 91 -5.24 -2.19 6.54
CA VAL A 91 -5.21 -1.58 7.89
C VAL A 91 -6.14 -2.32 8.85
N THR A 92 -7.39 -2.59 8.44
CA THR A 92 -8.35 -3.30 9.29
C THR A 92 -7.90 -4.72 9.62
N ILE A 93 -7.31 -5.43 8.65
CA ILE A 93 -6.70 -6.75 8.86
C ILE A 93 -5.54 -6.65 9.87
N ALA A 94 -4.67 -5.66 9.73
CA ALA A 94 -3.53 -5.45 10.63
C ALA A 94 -3.98 -5.10 12.06
N VAL A 95 -4.98 -4.23 12.23
CA VAL A 95 -5.59 -3.91 13.54
C VAL A 95 -6.21 -5.16 14.16
N ALA A 96 -6.97 -5.93 13.39
CA ALA A 96 -7.60 -7.14 13.90
C ALA A 96 -6.56 -8.19 14.33
N LEU A 97 -5.43 -8.30 13.61
CA LEU A 97 -4.33 -9.18 13.97
C LEU A 97 -3.64 -8.73 15.27
N LEU A 98 -3.48 -7.41 15.47
CA LEU A 98 -2.97 -6.82 16.73
C LEU A 98 -3.93 -7.02 17.90
N ALA A 99 -5.24 -6.99 17.66
CA ALA A 99 -6.27 -7.28 18.64
C ALA A 99 -6.33 -8.79 19.03
N GLY A 100 -5.52 -9.63 18.39
CA GLY A 100 -5.44 -11.07 18.69
C GLY A 100 -6.47 -11.91 17.95
N ALA A 101 -7.14 -11.37 16.92
CA ALA A 101 -8.06 -12.14 16.09
C ALA A 101 -7.30 -13.26 15.34
N LYS A 102 -7.79 -14.49 15.45
CA LYS A 102 -7.26 -15.63 14.70
C LYS A 102 -8.05 -15.81 13.41
N PHE A 103 -7.47 -15.40 12.29
CA PHE A 103 -8.08 -15.60 10.99
C PHE A 103 -7.85 -17.02 10.45
N PRO A 104 -8.81 -17.60 9.72
CA PRO A 104 -8.60 -18.85 9.00
C PRO A 104 -7.54 -18.67 7.91
N LYS A 105 -6.80 -19.74 7.60
CA LYS A 105 -5.68 -19.69 6.64
C LYS A 105 -6.08 -19.11 5.28
N TRP A 106 -7.28 -19.39 4.79
CA TRP A 106 -7.77 -18.88 3.50
C TRP A 106 -7.85 -17.34 3.44
N PHE A 107 -8.26 -16.71 4.55
CA PHE A 107 -8.30 -15.25 4.66
C PHE A 107 -6.89 -14.65 4.60
N MET A 108 -5.91 -15.28 5.26
CA MET A 108 -4.51 -14.88 5.16
C MET A 108 -3.94 -15.05 3.75
N TRP A 109 -4.34 -16.10 3.02
CA TRP A 109 -3.98 -16.26 1.61
C TRP A 109 -4.54 -15.12 0.75
N GLY A 110 -5.78 -14.69 1.00
CA GLY A 110 -6.38 -13.53 0.35
C GLY A 110 -5.61 -12.23 0.63
N ALA A 111 -5.25 -11.98 1.89
CA ALA A 111 -4.43 -10.83 2.27
C ALA A 111 -3.04 -10.85 1.60
N GLN A 112 -2.41 -12.03 1.55
CA GLN A 112 -1.13 -12.22 0.87
C GLN A 112 -1.24 -11.97 -0.64
N LEU A 113 -2.30 -12.50 -1.29
CA LEU A 113 -2.59 -12.25 -2.70
C LEU A 113 -2.76 -10.76 -2.99
N GLY A 114 -3.51 -10.04 -2.13
CA GLY A 114 -3.67 -8.60 -2.23
C GLY A 114 -2.34 -7.85 -2.12
N ALA A 115 -1.48 -8.25 -1.16
CA ALA A 115 -0.16 -7.65 -1.00
C ALA A 115 0.76 -7.91 -2.21
N VAL A 116 0.76 -9.13 -2.76
CA VAL A 116 1.54 -9.48 -3.95
C VAL A 116 1.02 -8.74 -5.19
N ALA A 117 -0.29 -8.67 -5.38
CA ALA A 117 -0.90 -7.91 -6.46
C ALA A 117 -0.53 -6.42 -6.37
N GLY A 118 -0.57 -5.84 -5.17
CA GLY A 118 -0.12 -4.46 -4.93
C GLY A 118 1.36 -4.26 -5.25
N LEU A 119 2.22 -5.20 -4.88
CA LEU A 119 3.65 -5.16 -5.18
C LEU A 119 3.91 -5.24 -6.69
N LEU A 120 3.22 -6.13 -7.40
CA LEU A 120 3.32 -6.24 -8.86
C LEU A 120 2.86 -4.95 -9.54
N PHE A 121 1.75 -4.37 -9.07
CA PHE A 121 1.26 -3.09 -9.59
C PHE A 121 2.24 -1.94 -9.33
N ALA A 122 2.82 -1.86 -8.13
CA ALA A 122 3.83 -0.87 -7.80
C ALA A 122 5.10 -1.04 -8.65
N GLY A 123 5.56 -2.27 -8.87
CA GLY A 123 6.69 -2.56 -9.75
C GLY A 123 6.43 -2.19 -11.20
N TRP A 124 5.21 -2.44 -11.69
CA TRP A 124 4.80 -2.00 -13.02
C TRP A 124 4.79 -0.47 -13.15
N MET A 125 4.23 0.25 -12.18
CA MET A 125 4.26 1.72 -12.18
C MET A 125 5.68 2.26 -12.12
N PHE A 126 6.56 1.66 -11.31
CA PHE A 126 7.96 2.03 -11.24
C PHE A 126 8.67 1.84 -12.59
N TYR A 127 8.38 0.73 -13.29
CA TYR A 127 8.89 0.48 -14.62
C TYR A 127 8.45 1.55 -15.63
N MET A 128 7.17 1.92 -15.65
CA MET A 128 6.68 2.99 -16.54
C MET A 128 7.36 4.34 -16.24
N SER A 129 7.50 4.71 -14.96
CA SER A 129 8.22 5.95 -14.59
C SER A 129 9.68 5.93 -15.06
N TYR A 130 10.39 4.82 -14.87
CA TYR A 130 11.83 4.76 -15.19
C TYR A 130 12.13 4.61 -16.69
N VAL A 131 11.29 3.87 -17.42
CA VAL A 131 11.56 3.53 -18.83
C VAL A 131 10.83 4.45 -19.81
N GLU A 132 9.61 4.89 -19.50
CA GLU A 132 8.82 5.72 -20.42
C GLU A 132 8.94 7.22 -20.10
N ILE A 133 8.98 7.59 -18.82
CA ILE A 133 8.93 9.00 -18.41
C ILE A 133 10.33 9.61 -18.29
N GLY A 134 11.31 8.87 -17.76
CA GLY A 134 12.72 9.29 -17.66
C GLY A 134 13.02 10.15 -16.45
#